data_AF-A0A812S250-F1
#
_entry.id   AF-A0A812S250-F1
#
_cell.length_a   1.000
_cell.length_b   1.000
_cell.length_c   1.000
_cell.angle_alpha   90.00
_cell.angle_beta   90.00
_cell.angle_gamma   90.00
#
_symmetry.space_group_name_H-M   'P 1'
#
loop_
_entity.id
_entity.type
_entity.pdbx_description
1 polymer ?
#
loop_
_entity_poly.entity_id
_entity_poly.type
_entity_poly.pdbx_seq_one_letter_code
_entity_poly.pdbx_strand_id
1 'polypeptide(L)'
;MGGVASLLSHASGSEVQDSTFEHIAQFVPKWEWQDGDGTYVPYDAKVALKLEKVWSKLQEAKASPTVELSAAASVDLSKMEEVGQNGEQRRRIRRKTLDEAARGLAEPTWLHQDDEVLLADVPTEHAEAALVRSAFFGEGGLDAQEWAVVAVRRVQNYPLREAFHFERQQMLREQRRKASEASPADEEGKPDLELKEVWKGDAPSELCRDIQERLLAHGTRTCDPQVIVQDRDGFMVEKGSERAFYGQGCYFAELVQYAHHYSHVVSGNASLGSYANDKTALCLDLKGSAAEQYILAPTY
;
A
#
# COMPACT_ATOMS: atom_id res chain seq x y z
N MET A 1 -47.04 -9.30 52.88
CA MET A 1 -45.95 -10.31 52.80
C MET A 1 -45.61 -10.48 51.32
N GLY A 2 -44.34 -10.29 50.96
CA GLY A 2 -43.86 -10.43 49.57
C GLY A 2 -42.80 -9.41 49.22
N GLY A 3 -41.61 -9.52 49.84
CA GLY A 3 -40.44 -8.74 49.46
C GLY A 3 -39.69 -9.45 48.34
N VAL A 4 -39.35 -8.73 47.27
CA VAL A 4 -38.57 -9.25 46.15
C VAL A 4 -37.15 -8.73 46.31
N ALA A 5 -36.21 -9.66 46.52
CA ALA A 5 -34.80 -9.39 46.72
C ALA A 5 -34.14 -9.00 45.40
N SER A 6 -33.38 -7.89 45.40
CA SER A 6 -32.52 -7.47 44.31
C SER A 6 -31.15 -8.14 44.48
N LEU A 7 -30.80 -9.04 43.56
CA LEU A 7 -29.49 -9.65 43.45
C LEU A 7 -28.68 -8.87 42.40
N LEU A 8 -27.78 -8.01 42.87
CA LEU A 8 -26.73 -7.41 42.05
C LEU A 8 -25.54 -8.38 42.01
N SER A 9 -25.35 -9.06 40.89
CA SER A 9 -24.14 -9.81 40.59
C SER A 9 -23.09 -8.87 40.02
N HIS A 10 -21.99 -8.67 40.76
CA HIS A 10 -20.77 -8.09 40.22
C HIS A 10 -20.07 -9.10 39.33
N ALA A 11 -20.19 -8.93 38.01
CA ALA A 11 -19.34 -9.61 37.06
C ALA A 11 -17.98 -8.87 37.01
N SER A 12 -16.94 -9.55 37.49
CA SER A 12 -15.54 -9.18 37.30
C SER A 12 -15.20 -9.29 35.81
N GLY A 13 -15.07 -8.15 35.12
CA GLY A 13 -14.61 -8.09 33.75
C GLY A 13 -13.14 -8.49 33.68
N SER A 14 -12.85 -9.67 33.11
CA SER A 14 -11.50 -9.96 32.62
C SER A 14 -11.26 -9.07 31.41
N GLU A 15 -10.28 -8.18 31.51
CA GLU A 15 -9.78 -7.38 30.41
C GLU A 15 -9.21 -8.35 29.35
N VAL A 16 -9.99 -8.60 28.30
CA VAL A 16 -9.56 -9.38 27.14
C VAL A 16 -8.44 -8.55 26.50
N GLN A 17 -7.21 -9.04 26.56
CA GLN A 17 -6.13 -8.50 25.74
C GLN A 17 -6.51 -8.72 24.28
N ASP A 18 -6.94 -7.63 23.65
CA ASP A 18 -7.38 -7.59 22.27
C ASP A 18 -6.15 -7.72 21.36
N SER A 19 -5.89 -8.94 20.87
CA SER A 19 -4.75 -9.27 19.98
C SER A 19 -4.79 -8.51 18.64
N THR A 20 -5.91 -7.86 18.34
CA THR A 20 -6.08 -6.95 17.20
C THR A 20 -5.20 -5.69 17.34
N PHE A 21 -4.89 -5.25 18.57
CA PHE A 21 -4.11 -4.02 18.80
C PHE A 21 -2.62 -4.14 18.46
N GLU A 22 -2.04 -5.33 18.50
CA GLU A 22 -0.63 -5.53 18.14
C GLU A 22 -0.41 -5.56 16.62
N HIS A 23 -1.41 -5.97 15.83
CA HIS A 23 -1.33 -5.95 14.36
C HIS A 23 -1.44 -4.54 13.76
N ILE A 24 -2.05 -3.60 14.48
CA ILE A 24 -2.12 -2.16 14.10
C ILE A 24 -0.75 -1.48 14.27
N ALA A 25 0.16 -2.03 15.09
CA ALA A 25 1.47 -1.46 15.36
C ALA A 25 2.36 -1.27 14.12
N GLN A 26 2.10 -1.98 13.01
CA GLN A 26 2.84 -1.83 11.74
C GLN A 26 2.37 -0.68 10.86
N PHE A 27 1.21 -0.09 11.16
CA PHE A 27 0.69 1.10 10.50
C PHE A 27 0.79 2.34 11.40
N VAL A 28 1.47 2.22 12.55
CA VAL A 28 1.69 3.34 13.47
C VAL A 28 2.67 4.33 12.83
N PRO A 29 2.32 5.61 12.75
CA PRO A 29 3.23 6.67 12.32
C PRO A 29 4.57 6.54 13.04
N LYS A 30 5.66 6.59 12.27
CA LYS A 30 7.00 6.41 12.83
C LYS A 30 7.40 7.67 13.58
N TRP A 31 7.17 7.66 14.88
CA TRP A 31 7.74 8.64 15.79
C TRP A 31 9.23 8.37 15.96
N GLU A 32 10.05 9.40 15.79
CA GLU A 32 11.51 9.33 15.90
C GLU A 32 12.01 10.49 16.77
N TRP A 33 13.12 10.29 17.47
CA TRP A 33 13.83 11.31 18.24
C TRP A 33 15.24 11.50 17.70
N GLN A 34 15.79 12.71 17.84
CA GLN A 34 17.11 13.06 17.37
C GLN A 34 18.17 12.73 18.42
N ASP A 35 19.13 11.88 18.07
CA ASP A 35 20.28 11.53 18.90
C ASP A 35 21.37 12.62 18.86
N GLY A 36 22.37 12.50 19.75
CA GLY A 36 23.41 13.51 19.94
C GLY A 36 24.30 13.77 18.71
N ASP A 37 24.34 12.83 17.77
CA ASP A 37 25.02 12.95 16.48
C ASP A 37 24.13 13.61 15.39
N GLY A 38 22.87 13.89 15.70
CA GLY A 38 21.88 14.44 14.79
C GLY A 38 21.04 13.40 14.04
N THR A 39 21.31 12.11 14.20
CA THR A 39 20.57 11.01 13.58
C THR A 39 19.20 10.83 14.24
N TYR A 40 18.15 10.57 13.45
CA TYR A 40 16.84 10.26 14.01
C TYR A 40 16.69 8.76 14.27
N VAL A 41 16.38 8.43 15.53
CA VAL A 41 16.21 7.06 16.03
C VAL A 41 14.72 6.83 16.30
N PRO A 42 14.13 5.72 15.83
CA PRO A 42 12.73 5.42 16.09
C PRO A 42 12.48 5.15 17.57
N TYR A 43 11.32 5.61 18.07
CA TYR A 43 10.82 5.18 19.36
C TYR A 43 10.43 3.70 19.34
N ASP A 44 10.39 3.06 20.51
CA ASP A 44 9.76 1.75 20.63
C ASP A 44 8.25 1.83 20.31
N ALA A 45 7.69 0.69 19.89
CA ALA A 45 6.31 0.63 19.42
C ALA A 45 5.28 1.07 20.48
N LYS A 46 5.52 0.77 21.76
CA LYS A 46 4.62 1.12 22.86
C LYS A 46 4.60 2.62 23.08
N VAL A 47 5.77 3.27 23.06
CA VAL A 47 5.91 4.73 23.14
C VAL A 47 5.32 5.40 21.90
N ALA A 48 5.63 4.92 20.70
CA ALA A 48 5.08 5.49 19.46
C ALA A 48 3.54 5.45 19.45
N LEU A 49 2.92 4.34 19.86
CA LEU A 49 1.46 4.23 19.97
C LEU A 49 0.88 5.18 21.02
N LYS A 50 1.58 5.36 22.15
CA LYS A 50 1.18 6.31 23.20
C LYS A 50 1.23 7.75 22.69
N LEU A 51 2.30 8.12 21.98
CA LEU A 51 2.46 9.44 21.35
C LEU A 51 1.36 9.69 20.32
N GLU A 52 1.08 8.72 19.46
CA GLU A 52 0.04 8.82 18.44
C GLU A 52 -1.35 9.03 19.05
N LYS A 53 -1.69 8.27 20.11
CA LYS A 53 -2.99 8.40 20.80
C LYS A 53 -3.19 9.79 21.40
N VAL A 54 -2.13 10.40 21.95
CA VAL A 54 -2.22 11.76 22.50
C VAL A 54 -2.23 12.79 21.38
N TRP A 55 -1.45 12.59 20.32
CA TRP A 55 -1.44 13.45 19.14
C TRP A 55 -2.82 13.57 18.50
N SER A 56 -3.53 12.45 18.26
CA SER A 56 -4.89 12.47 17.71
C SER A 56 -5.86 13.25 18.59
N LYS A 57 -5.77 13.09 19.92
CA LYS A 57 -6.60 13.86 20.86
C LYS A 57 -6.23 15.34 20.93
N LEU A 58 -4.96 15.68 20.71
CA LEU A 58 -4.48 17.06 20.66
C LEU A 58 -5.04 17.78 19.42
N GLN A 59 -5.11 17.08 18.27
CA GLN A 59 -5.75 17.60 17.05
C GLN A 59 -7.24 17.88 17.26
N GLU A 60 -7.91 17.11 18.10
CA GLU A 60 -9.30 17.37 18.51
C GLU A 60 -9.44 18.47 19.58
N ALA A 61 -8.34 19.14 19.99
CA ALA A 61 -8.27 20.13 21.06
C ALA A 61 -8.73 19.61 22.44
N LYS A 62 -8.61 18.30 22.70
CA LYS A 62 -9.15 17.62 23.91
C LYS A 62 -8.09 17.13 24.89
N ALA A 63 -6.80 17.35 24.62
CA ALA A 63 -5.73 16.77 25.44
C ALA A 63 -4.62 17.75 25.79
N SER A 64 -3.91 17.44 26.88
CA SER A 64 -2.62 18.06 27.18
C SER A 64 -1.60 17.68 26.09
N PRO A 65 -0.77 18.62 25.63
CA PRO A 65 0.28 18.33 24.65
C PRO A 65 1.46 17.54 25.24
N THR A 66 1.51 17.36 26.56
CA THR A 66 2.62 16.69 27.23
C THR A 66 2.33 15.22 27.50
N VAL A 67 3.25 14.34 27.11
CA VAL A 67 3.19 12.88 27.31
C VAL A 67 4.35 12.43 28.18
N GLU A 68 4.08 11.91 29.37
CA GLU A 68 5.13 11.28 30.20
C GLU A 68 5.55 9.95 29.58
N LEU A 69 6.81 9.80 29.20
CA LEU A 69 7.35 8.55 28.65
C LEU A 69 7.76 7.60 29.79
N SER A 70 8.44 8.16 30.79
CA SER A 70 8.92 7.46 31.99
C SER A 70 9.05 8.45 33.15
N ALA A 71 9.48 7.98 34.32
CA ALA A 71 9.84 8.88 35.43
C ALA A 71 10.94 9.88 35.05
N ALA A 72 11.78 9.55 34.05
CA ALA A 72 12.94 10.33 33.66
C ALA A 72 12.73 11.24 32.44
N ALA A 73 11.63 11.11 31.70
CA ALA A 73 11.44 11.84 30.44
C ALA A 73 9.96 12.08 30.08
N SER A 74 9.70 13.23 29.45
CA SER A 74 8.40 13.63 28.93
C SER A 74 8.54 14.23 27.53
N VAL A 75 7.49 14.16 26.73
CA VAL A 75 7.44 14.72 25.37
C VAL A 75 6.42 15.85 25.33
N ASP A 76 6.82 17.02 24.86
CA ASP A 76 5.96 18.15 24.53
C ASP A 76 5.64 18.12 23.03
N LEU A 77 4.46 17.60 22.69
CA LEU A 77 4.02 17.46 21.30
C LEU A 77 3.75 18.80 20.62
N SER A 78 3.49 19.88 21.36
CA SER A 78 3.32 21.21 20.75
C SER A 78 4.64 21.79 20.27
N LYS A 79 5.75 21.45 20.94
CA LYS A 79 7.10 21.88 20.56
C LYS A 79 7.84 20.83 19.74
N MET A 80 7.33 19.61 19.67
CA MET A 80 7.99 18.45 19.08
C MET A 80 9.37 18.23 19.74
N GLU A 81 9.39 18.23 21.08
CA GLU A 81 10.61 18.00 21.88
C GLU A 81 10.38 16.97 23.00
N GLU A 82 11.38 16.12 23.23
CA GLU A 82 11.51 15.32 24.45
C GLU A 82 12.37 16.08 25.47
N VAL A 83 11.92 16.13 26.73
CA VAL A 83 12.57 16.82 27.85
C VAL A 83 12.78 15.82 28.98
N GLY A 84 14.05 15.65 29.39
CA GLY A 84 14.42 14.87 30.57
C GLY A 84 13.94 15.53 31.87
N GLN A 85 13.78 14.75 32.94
CA GLN A 85 13.19 15.19 34.22
C GLN A 85 13.91 16.40 34.84
N ASN A 86 15.22 16.53 34.62
CA ASN A 86 16.03 17.64 35.13
C ASN A 86 16.01 18.87 34.21
N GLY A 87 15.34 18.79 33.06
CA GLY A 87 15.30 19.84 32.03
C GLY A 87 16.60 20.02 31.23
N GLU A 88 17.69 19.38 31.66
CA GLU A 88 19.02 19.50 31.04
C GLU A 88 19.10 18.82 29.67
N GLN A 89 18.44 17.68 29.50
CA GLN A 89 18.43 16.97 28.23
C GLN A 89 17.18 17.33 27.45
N ARG A 90 17.37 17.88 26.24
CA ARG A 90 16.31 18.15 25.28
C ARG A 90 16.67 17.52 23.95
N ARG A 91 15.74 16.78 23.36
CA ARG A 91 15.91 16.15 22.04
C ARG A 91 14.74 16.54 21.16
N ARG A 92 15.01 16.80 19.87
CA ARG A 92 13.94 17.03 18.90
C ARG A 92 13.27 15.72 18.59
N ILE A 93 11.96 15.75 18.40
CA ILE A 93 11.20 14.60 17.93
C ILE A 93 10.51 14.95 16.61
N ARG A 94 10.18 13.93 15.83
CA ARG A 94 9.36 14.08 14.65
C ARG A 94 8.39 12.93 14.54
N ARG A 95 7.20 13.24 14.04
CA ARG A 95 6.26 12.24 13.54
C ARG A 95 6.49 12.15 12.05
N LYS A 96 7.08 11.06 11.57
CA LYS A 96 6.95 10.78 10.14
C LYS A 96 5.49 10.48 9.88
N THR A 97 4.85 11.33 9.09
CA THR A 97 3.57 10.97 8.49
C THR A 97 3.75 9.67 7.71
N LEU A 98 2.68 8.88 7.53
CA LEU A 98 2.75 7.69 6.67
C LEU A 98 3.36 8.07 5.30
N ASP A 99 3.01 9.26 4.82
CA ASP A 99 3.57 9.94 3.68
C ASP A 99 5.09 10.19 3.75
N GLU A 100 5.68 10.55 4.88
CA GLU A 100 7.14 10.76 5.00
C GLU A 100 7.93 9.47 5.25
N ALA A 101 7.33 8.50 5.93
CA ALA A 101 7.90 7.15 6.04
C ALA A 101 7.85 6.42 4.70
N ALA A 102 6.79 6.66 3.90
CA ALA A 102 6.75 6.34 2.50
C ALA A 102 7.78 7.17 1.73
N ARG A 103 7.82 8.51 1.79
CA ARG A 103 8.79 9.37 1.06
C ARG A 103 10.27 9.20 1.43
N GLY A 104 10.62 8.52 2.52
CA GLY A 104 12.01 8.08 2.78
C GLY A 104 12.45 6.97 1.81
N LEU A 105 11.48 6.19 1.33
CA LEU A 105 11.46 5.54 0.04
C LEU A 105 10.69 6.48 -0.89
N ALA A 106 11.20 7.66 -1.24
CA ALA A 106 10.56 8.47 -2.26
C ALA A 106 10.39 7.54 -3.46
N GLU A 107 9.17 7.03 -3.68
CA GLU A 107 8.81 6.28 -4.86
C GLU A 107 9.11 7.30 -5.94
N PRO A 108 10.26 7.20 -6.64
CA PRO A 108 10.92 8.39 -7.20
C PRO A 108 10.11 9.06 -8.31
N THR A 109 8.95 8.51 -8.58
CA THR A 109 8.17 8.70 -9.75
C THR A 109 6.80 9.29 -9.41
N TRP A 110 6.17 8.99 -8.26
CA TRP A 110 4.85 9.54 -7.93
C TRP A 110 4.89 11.07 -7.86
N LEU A 111 3.90 11.70 -8.49
CA LEU A 111 3.81 13.14 -8.57
C LEU A 111 3.07 13.65 -7.34
N HIS A 112 3.27 14.93 -7.01
CA HIS A 112 2.40 15.56 -6.05
C HIS A 112 0.97 15.60 -6.61
N GLN A 113 0.00 15.15 -5.82
CA GLN A 113 -1.42 15.17 -6.16
C GLN A 113 -2.22 15.77 -5.00
N ASP A 114 -3.22 16.58 -5.34
CA ASP A 114 -4.19 17.12 -4.38
C ASP A 114 -5.41 16.18 -4.22
N ASP A 115 -5.70 15.38 -5.25
CA ASP A 115 -6.80 14.41 -5.30
C ASP A 115 -6.34 13.01 -4.88
N GLU A 116 -7.31 12.14 -4.54
CA GLU A 116 -7.04 10.74 -4.14
C GLU A 116 -6.51 9.88 -5.30
N VAL A 117 -6.82 10.27 -6.54
CA VAL A 117 -6.48 9.54 -7.78
C VAL A 117 -5.94 10.50 -8.84
N LEU A 118 -4.72 10.24 -9.33
CA LEU A 118 -4.13 10.94 -10.48
C LEU A 118 -3.74 9.97 -11.60
N LEU A 119 -4.00 10.35 -12.84
CA LEU A 119 -3.45 9.72 -14.04
C LEU A 119 -2.31 10.58 -14.59
N ALA A 120 -1.08 10.20 -14.31
CA ALA A 120 0.11 10.93 -14.72
C ALA A 120 0.64 10.41 -16.07
N ASP A 121 0.75 11.28 -17.08
CA ASP A 121 1.45 10.94 -18.32
C ASP A 121 2.94 10.67 -18.03
N VAL A 122 3.44 9.53 -18.49
CA VAL A 122 4.84 9.12 -18.34
C VAL A 122 5.60 9.49 -19.62
N PRO A 123 6.63 10.34 -19.56
CA PRO A 123 7.43 10.70 -20.73
C PRO A 123 8.01 9.46 -21.43
N THR A 124 8.11 9.49 -22.75
CA THR A 124 8.58 8.34 -23.55
C THR A 124 10.01 7.95 -23.21
N GLU A 125 10.83 8.93 -22.84
CA GLU A 125 12.22 8.80 -22.43
C GLU A 125 12.39 8.35 -20.96
N HIS A 126 11.31 8.29 -20.18
CA HIS A 126 11.35 7.88 -18.78
C HIS A 126 11.58 6.37 -18.66
N ALA A 127 12.33 5.95 -17.63
CA ALA A 127 12.70 4.54 -17.43
C ALA A 127 11.48 3.60 -17.29
N GLU A 128 10.39 4.07 -16.69
CA GLU A 128 9.14 3.30 -16.61
C GLU A 128 8.48 3.05 -17.97
N ALA A 129 8.45 4.05 -18.85
CA ALA A 129 7.90 3.87 -20.19
C ALA A 129 8.73 2.83 -20.96
N ALA A 130 10.06 2.85 -20.79
CA ALA A 130 10.95 1.83 -21.34
C ALA A 130 10.70 0.44 -20.72
N LEU A 131 10.47 0.35 -19.40
CA LEU A 131 10.14 -0.89 -18.72
C LEU A 131 8.82 -1.49 -19.24
N VAL A 132 7.75 -0.68 -19.30
CA VAL A 132 6.44 -1.10 -19.84
C VAL A 132 6.57 -1.58 -21.27
N ARG A 133 7.30 -0.83 -22.12
CA ARG A 133 7.56 -1.23 -23.51
C ARG A 133 8.32 -2.56 -23.58
N SER A 134 9.39 -2.73 -22.80
CA SER A 134 10.17 -3.96 -22.81
C SER A 134 9.39 -5.16 -22.26
N ALA A 135 8.63 -4.98 -21.19
CA ALA A 135 7.92 -6.06 -20.51
C ALA A 135 6.72 -6.57 -21.31
N PHE A 136 5.99 -5.68 -21.99
CA PHE A 136 4.75 -6.04 -22.67
C PHE A 136 4.84 -5.98 -24.20
N PHE A 137 5.68 -5.11 -24.76
CA PHE A 137 5.78 -4.87 -26.20
C PHE A 137 7.15 -5.27 -26.77
N GLY A 138 7.96 -5.98 -25.98
CA GLY A 138 9.23 -6.55 -26.41
C GLY A 138 9.04 -7.84 -27.22
N GLU A 139 10.05 -8.70 -27.20
CA GLU A 139 10.02 -9.99 -27.90
C GLU A 139 8.86 -10.87 -27.37
N GLY A 140 7.95 -11.29 -28.26
CA GLY A 140 6.73 -12.01 -27.88
C GLY A 140 5.53 -11.13 -27.50
N GLY A 141 5.67 -9.80 -27.54
CA GLY A 141 4.60 -8.82 -27.36
C GLY A 141 3.69 -8.66 -28.59
N LEU A 142 2.91 -7.57 -28.67
CA LEU A 142 2.19 -7.22 -29.90
C LEU A 142 3.16 -6.92 -31.04
N ASP A 143 2.78 -7.23 -32.29
CA ASP A 143 3.59 -6.89 -33.45
C ASP A 143 3.73 -5.37 -33.58
N ALA A 144 4.97 -4.88 -33.45
CA ALA A 144 5.29 -3.46 -33.55
C ALA A 144 5.01 -2.85 -34.94
N GLN A 145 4.84 -3.68 -35.98
CA GLN A 145 4.43 -3.21 -37.31
C GLN A 145 2.93 -2.90 -37.37
N GLU A 146 2.12 -3.60 -36.58
CA GLU A 146 0.67 -3.41 -36.53
C GLU A 146 0.25 -2.47 -35.39
N TRP A 147 1.01 -2.46 -34.29
CA TRP A 147 0.64 -1.77 -33.06
C TRP A 147 1.77 -0.85 -32.58
N ALA A 148 1.41 0.39 -32.23
CA ALA A 148 2.32 1.34 -31.64
C ALA A 148 1.85 1.76 -30.24
N VAL A 149 2.77 1.77 -29.27
CA VAL A 149 2.50 2.34 -27.94
C VAL A 149 2.51 3.85 -28.07
N VAL A 150 1.33 4.46 -27.92
CA VAL A 150 1.18 5.90 -28.12
C VAL A 150 1.48 6.70 -26.85
N ALA A 151 0.95 6.27 -25.70
CA ALA A 151 1.27 6.86 -24.41
C ALA A 151 1.28 5.81 -23.32
N VAL A 152 2.01 6.10 -22.25
CA VAL A 152 2.03 5.34 -21.00
C VAL A 152 1.56 6.30 -19.91
N ARG A 153 0.51 5.95 -19.17
CA ARG A 153 0.02 6.74 -18.04
C ARG A 153 0.13 5.95 -16.77
N ARG A 154 0.75 6.52 -15.73
CA ARG A 154 0.78 5.93 -14.40
C ARG A 154 -0.46 6.33 -13.62
N VAL A 155 -1.10 5.34 -13.02
CA VAL A 155 -2.16 5.55 -12.03
C VAL A 155 -1.53 5.78 -10.67
N GLN A 156 -1.99 6.82 -9.96
CA GLN A 156 -1.62 7.12 -8.58
C GLN A 156 -2.90 7.15 -7.75
N ASN A 157 -3.38 5.98 -7.34
CA ASN A 157 -4.59 5.83 -6.52
C ASN A 157 -4.17 5.46 -5.10
N TYR A 158 -4.23 6.42 -4.17
CA TYR A 158 -3.71 6.25 -2.81
C TYR A 158 -4.51 5.22 -2.00
N PRO A 159 -5.86 5.26 -1.95
CA PRO A 159 -6.65 4.24 -1.26
C PRO A 159 -6.39 2.81 -1.76
N LEU A 160 -6.34 2.60 -3.08
CA LEU A 160 -6.06 1.28 -3.64
C LEU A 160 -4.65 0.81 -3.31
N ARG A 161 -3.66 1.70 -3.31
CA ARG A 161 -2.30 1.37 -2.89
C ARG A 161 -2.24 0.87 -1.45
N GLU A 162 -2.90 1.57 -0.54
CA GLU A 162 -2.92 1.18 0.88
C GLU A 162 -3.58 -0.18 1.08
N ALA A 163 -4.76 -0.39 0.47
CA ALA A 163 -5.47 -1.66 0.51
C ALA A 163 -4.60 -2.80 -0.05
N PHE A 164 -3.93 -2.54 -1.18
CA PHE A 164 -3.02 -3.48 -1.81
C PHE A 164 -1.86 -3.89 -0.87
N HIS A 165 -1.17 -2.91 -0.26
CA HIS A 165 -0.06 -3.19 0.65
C HIS A 165 -0.51 -3.92 1.91
N PHE A 166 -1.69 -3.59 2.44
CA PHE A 166 -2.27 -4.28 3.57
C PHE A 166 -2.45 -5.77 3.26
N GLU A 167 -3.14 -6.11 2.17
CA GLU A 167 -3.36 -7.50 1.76
C GLU A 167 -2.05 -8.25 1.49
N ARG A 168 -1.09 -7.59 0.83
CA ARG A 168 0.25 -8.14 0.61
C ARG A 168 0.94 -8.52 1.92
N GLN A 169 0.88 -7.66 2.93
CA GLN A 169 1.45 -7.94 4.24
C GLN A 169 0.73 -9.08 4.96
N GLN A 170 -0.59 -9.20 4.83
CA GLN A 170 -1.34 -10.33 5.41
C GLN A 170 -0.96 -11.65 4.75
N MET A 171 -0.85 -11.70 3.41
CA MET A 171 -0.39 -12.89 2.69
C MET A 171 1.02 -13.33 3.14
N LEU A 172 1.95 -12.37 3.27
CA LEU A 172 3.29 -12.63 3.77
C LEU A 172 3.30 -13.26 5.17
N ARG A 173 2.47 -12.73 6.08
CA ARG A 173 2.34 -13.28 7.44
C ARG A 173 1.80 -14.71 7.39
N GLU A 174 0.80 -14.97 6.58
CA GLU A 174 0.20 -16.30 6.45
C GLU A 174 1.19 -17.32 5.85
N GLN A 175 1.94 -16.94 4.82
CA GLN A 175 2.98 -17.80 4.24
C GLN A 175 4.05 -18.16 5.27
N ARG A 176 4.50 -17.19 6.08
CA ARG A 176 5.46 -17.44 7.16
C ARG A 176 4.90 -18.38 8.22
N ARG A 177 3.64 -18.17 8.63
CA ARG A 177 2.94 -19.07 9.56
C ARG A 177 2.88 -20.50 9.02
N LYS A 178 2.53 -20.66 7.74
CA LYS A 178 2.51 -21.98 7.07
C LYS A 178 3.91 -22.61 7.00
N ALA A 179 4.94 -21.80 6.73
CA ALA A 179 6.33 -22.27 6.69
C ALA A 179 6.82 -22.72 8.08
N SER A 180 6.46 -22.00 9.15
CA SER A 180 6.80 -22.40 10.53
C SER A 180 6.05 -23.67 10.97
N GLU A 181 4.78 -23.82 10.57
CA GLU A 181 4.00 -25.04 10.86
C GLU A 181 4.55 -26.28 10.12
N ALA A 182 5.11 -26.09 8.92
CA ALA A 182 5.69 -27.15 8.11
C ALA A 182 7.08 -27.62 8.58
N SER A 183 7.72 -26.91 9.51
CA SER A 183 9.02 -27.29 10.10
C SER A 183 8.91 -27.52 11.62
N PRO A 184 8.19 -28.58 12.07
CA PRO A 184 7.99 -28.85 13.49
C PRO A 184 9.22 -29.44 14.21
N ALA A 185 10.41 -29.44 13.60
CA ALA A 185 11.50 -30.30 14.04
C ALA A 185 12.51 -29.71 15.03
N ASP A 186 12.81 -28.40 15.06
CA ASP A 186 13.98 -27.92 15.84
C ASP A 186 13.89 -26.49 16.46
N GLU A 187 12.71 -25.85 16.51
CA GLU A 187 12.59 -24.44 16.95
C GLU A 187 11.85 -24.29 18.29
N GLU A 188 12.05 -25.20 19.24
CA GLU A 188 11.61 -25.02 20.62
C GLU A 188 12.56 -24.03 21.33
N GLY A 189 12.36 -22.72 21.10
CA GLY A 189 12.99 -21.68 21.94
C GLY A 189 13.43 -20.36 21.28
N LYS A 190 13.18 -20.10 19.99
CA LYS A 190 13.46 -18.75 19.45
C LYS A 190 12.27 -17.83 19.67
N PRO A 191 12.44 -16.69 20.37
CA PRO A 191 11.39 -15.70 20.51
C PRO A 191 11.02 -15.18 19.12
N ASP A 192 9.72 -15.03 18.91
CA ASP A 192 9.08 -14.45 17.73
C ASP A 192 9.87 -13.20 17.32
N LEU A 193 10.70 -13.31 16.29
CA LEU A 193 11.57 -12.23 15.85
C LEU A 193 10.66 -11.15 15.28
N GLU A 194 10.35 -10.16 16.13
CA GLU A 194 9.65 -8.93 15.78
C GLU A 194 10.14 -8.43 14.42
N LEU A 195 9.22 -7.99 13.55
CA LEU A 195 9.44 -7.51 12.18
C LEU A 195 10.50 -6.39 11.97
N LYS A 196 11.27 -6.03 12.99
CA LYS A 196 12.24 -4.92 13.02
C LYS A 196 13.51 -5.14 12.18
N GLU A 197 13.89 -6.37 11.83
CA GLU A 197 15.22 -6.60 11.22
C GLU A 197 15.24 -6.92 9.72
N VAL A 198 14.10 -7.12 9.05
CA VAL A 198 14.11 -7.71 7.68
C VAL A 198 14.42 -6.69 6.56
N TRP A 199 14.34 -5.38 6.82
CA TRP A 199 14.50 -4.35 5.77
C TRP A 199 15.91 -3.77 5.63
N LYS A 200 16.93 -4.40 6.23
CA LYS A 200 18.33 -3.93 6.15
C LYS A 200 19.21 -4.68 5.12
N GLY A 201 18.65 -5.63 4.37
CA GLY A 201 19.40 -6.37 3.35
C GLY A 201 19.15 -5.86 1.93
N ASP A 202 20.22 -5.69 1.15
CA ASP A 202 20.21 -5.35 -0.29
C ASP A 202 19.58 -6.42 -1.21
N ALA A 203 18.79 -7.37 -0.67
CA ALA A 203 18.16 -8.45 -1.42
C ALA A 203 16.61 -8.39 -1.40
N PRO A 204 15.97 -7.35 -1.98
CA PRO A 204 14.53 -7.37 -2.26
C PRO A 204 14.08 -8.59 -3.10
N SER A 205 14.98 -9.18 -3.90
CA SER A 205 14.61 -10.19 -4.90
C SER A 205 14.24 -11.57 -4.32
N GLU A 206 14.73 -11.94 -3.13
CA GLU A 206 14.37 -13.24 -2.53
C GLU A 206 13.02 -13.20 -1.85
N LEU A 207 12.70 -12.12 -1.11
CA LEU A 207 11.38 -11.96 -0.49
C LEU A 207 10.26 -11.74 -1.53
N CYS A 208 10.59 -11.11 -2.67
CA CYS A 208 9.69 -11.01 -3.82
C CYS A 208 9.49 -12.33 -4.57
N ARG A 209 10.30 -13.38 -4.34
CA ARG A 209 9.99 -14.73 -4.83
C ARG A 209 8.96 -15.44 -3.95
N ASP A 210 8.97 -15.14 -2.66
CA ASP A 210 8.06 -15.76 -1.69
C ASP A 210 6.62 -15.25 -1.88
N ILE A 211 6.48 -13.97 -2.18
CA ILE A 211 5.21 -13.38 -2.61
C ILE A 211 5.10 -13.64 -4.11
N GLN A 212 4.10 -14.41 -4.54
CA GLN A 212 3.84 -14.67 -5.97
C GLN A 212 3.28 -13.44 -6.71
N GLU A 213 3.82 -12.27 -6.42
CA GLU A 213 3.57 -10.98 -7.03
C GLU A 213 4.10 -11.00 -8.47
N ARG A 214 3.22 -10.65 -9.42
CA ARG A 214 3.50 -10.74 -10.85
C ARG A 214 2.97 -9.51 -11.58
N LEU A 215 3.76 -9.00 -12.51
CA LEU A 215 3.33 -8.00 -13.48
C LEU A 215 2.54 -8.69 -14.60
N LEU A 216 1.26 -8.32 -14.76
CA LEU A 216 0.36 -8.95 -15.74
C LEU A 216 -0.40 -7.88 -16.55
N ALA A 217 -0.94 -8.27 -17.69
CA ALA A 217 -1.78 -7.41 -18.53
C ALA A 217 -3.27 -7.67 -18.27
N HIS A 218 -4.08 -6.62 -18.35
CA HIS A 218 -5.54 -6.70 -18.21
C HIS A 218 -6.29 -5.92 -19.32
N GLY A 219 -7.21 -6.60 -19.98
CA GLY A 219 -8.14 -5.97 -20.92
C GLY A 219 -9.52 -5.83 -20.30
N THR A 220 -10.11 -4.63 -20.37
CA THR A 220 -11.39 -4.28 -19.73
C THR A 220 -12.62 -4.40 -20.65
N ARG A 221 -12.41 -4.64 -21.94
CA ARG A 221 -13.35 -4.91 -23.03
C ARG A 221 -14.40 -3.81 -23.21
N THR A 222 -15.50 -3.90 -22.47
CA THR A 222 -16.61 -2.94 -22.55
C THR A 222 -16.58 -1.90 -21.43
N CYS A 223 -15.70 -2.08 -20.44
CA CYS A 223 -15.51 -1.14 -19.36
C CYS A 223 -14.40 -0.14 -19.73
N ASP A 224 -14.70 1.15 -19.62
CA ASP A 224 -13.67 2.18 -19.74
C ASP A 224 -12.65 1.99 -18.60
N PRO A 225 -11.34 1.83 -18.90
CA PRO A 225 -10.32 1.67 -17.87
C PRO A 225 -10.28 2.82 -16.86
N GLN A 226 -10.73 4.04 -17.22
CA GLN A 226 -10.83 5.15 -16.27
C GLN A 226 -11.80 4.86 -15.13
N VAL A 227 -12.87 4.08 -15.39
CA VAL A 227 -13.82 3.70 -14.35
C VAL A 227 -13.12 2.86 -13.29
N ILE A 228 -12.30 1.87 -13.69
CA ILE A 228 -11.55 1.02 -12.74
C ILE A 228 -10.53 1.84 -11.95
N VAL A 229 -9.82 2.73 -12.63
CA VAL A 229 -8.78 3.58 -12.01
C VAL A 229 -9.35 4.54 -10.97
N GLN A 230 -10.50 5.16 -11.28
CA GLN A 230 -11.17 6.11 -10.41
C GLN A 230 -12.02 5.43 -9.33
N ASP A 231 -12.32 4.14 -9.49
CA ASP A 231 -13.04 3.39 -8.48
C ASP A 231 -12.20 3.26 -7.21
N ARG A 232 -12.86 3.39 -6.07
CA ARG A 232 -12.23 3.22 -4.75
C ARG A 232 -11.86 1.76 -4.49
N ASP A 233 -12.60 0.82 -5.08
CA ASP A 233 -12.45 -0.61 -4.90
C ASP A 233 -11.67 -1.27 -6.05
N GLY A 234 -11.42 -0.53 -7.14
CA GLY A 234 -10.60 -0.97 -8.26
C GLY A 234 -11.20 -2.17 -9.00
N PHE A 235 -10.49 -3.31 -8.98
CA PHE A 235 -10.93 -4.54 -9.64
C PHE A 235 -11.99 -5.28 -8.80
N MET A 236 -13.25 -5.19 -9.21
CA MET A 236 -14.37 -5.89 -8.56
C MET A 236 -14.70 -7.23 -9.22
N VAL A 237 -14.67 -8.33 -8.45
CA VAL A 237 -14.99 -9.69 -8.92
C VAL A 237 -16.40 -9.79 -9.48
N GLU A 238 -17.34 -9.04 -8.90
CA GLU A 238 -18.76 -8.99 -9.27
C GLU A 238 -18.97 -8.41 -10.68
N LYS A 239 -18.00 -7.67 -11.20
CA LYS A 239 -18.00 -7.15 -12.58
C LYS A 239 -17.48 -8.18 -13.58
N GLY A 240 -16.87 -9.27 -13.11
CA GLY A 240 -16.42 -10.39 -13.93
C GLY A 240 -17.58 -11.16 -14.55
N SER A 241 -17.34 -11.78 -15.71
CA SER A 241 -18.33 -12.61 -16.41
C SER A 241 -18.70 -13.85 -15.58
N GLU A 242 -19.99 -14.04 -15.30
CA GLU A 242 -20.53 -15.23 -14.61
C GLU A 242 -20.26 -16.54 -15.38
N ARG A 243 -20.04 -16.46 -16.69
CA ARG A 243 -19.82 -17.61 -17.58
C ARG A 243 -18.34 -17.81 -17.96
N ALA A 244 -17.42 -17.26 -17.18
CA ALA A 244 -16.01 -17.44 -17.45
C ALA A 244 -15.52 -18.84 -17.05
N PHE A 245 -14.55 -19.37 -17.80
CA PHE A 245 -14.15 -20.78 -17.72
C PHE A 245 -13.58 -21.19 -16.35
N TYR A 246 -12.93 -20.26 -15.64
CA TYR A 246 -12.31 -20.49 -14.34
C TYR A 246 -13.09 -19.86 -13.17
N GLY A 247 -14.39 -19.60 -13.37
CA GLY A 247 -15.25 -18.95 -12.39
C GLY A 247 -15.34 -17.43 -12.56
N GLN A 248 -16.23 -16.80 -11.81
CA GLN A 248 -16.41 -15.35 -11.84
C GLN A 248 -15.21 -14.66 -11.17
N GLY A 249 -14.58 -13.71 -11.87
CA GLY A 249 -13.40 -13.02 -11.36
C GLY A 249 -12.77 -12.06 -12.36
N CYS A 250 -11.73 -11.36 -11.90
CA CYS A 250 -10.87 -10.54 -12.75
C CYS A 250 -9.74 -11.39 -13.34
N TYR A 251 -9.60 -11.36 -14.66
CA TYR A 251 -8.67 -12.17 -15.42
C TYR A 251 -7.44 -11.36 -15.82
N PHE A 252 -6.26 -11.94 -15.65
CA PHE A 252 -4.99 -11.29 -15.97
C PHE A 252 -4.19 -12.22 -16.88
N ALA A 253 -3.40 -11.66 -17.78
CA ALA A 253 -2.61 -12.42 -18.75
C ALA A 253 -1.13 -12.09 -18.63
N GLU A 254 -0.29 -13.12 -18.71
CA GLU A 254 1.17 -12.94 -18.82
C GLU A 254 1.56 -12.37 -20.19
N LEU A 255 0.86 -12.81 -21.25
CA LEU A 255 1.06 -12.32 -22.61
C LEU A 255 0.10 -11.17 -22.93
N VAL A 256 0.66 -10.03 -23.33
CA VAL A 256 -0.13 -8.84 -23.69
C VAL A 256 -1.10 -9.11 -24.84
N GLN A 257 -0.73 -10.00 -25.78
CA GLN A 257 -1.54 -10.35 -26.95
C GLN A 257 -2.91 -10.89 -26.52
N TYR A 258 -2.93 -11.69 -25.45
CA TYR A 258 -4.16 -12.25 -24.92
C TYR A 258 -5.03 -11.16 -24.29
N ALA A 259 -4.45 -10.30 -23.45
CA ALA A 259 -5.18 -9.18 -22.83
C ALA A 259 -5.69 -8.18 -23.88
N HIS A 260 -4.97 -8.00 -24.99
CA HIS A 260 -5.36 -7.12 -26.08
C HIS A 260 -6.69 -7.53 -26.75
N HIS A 261 -7.00 -8.83 -26.85
CA HIS A 261 -8.32 -9.29 -27.32
C HIS A 261 -9.49 -8.83 -26.43
N TYR A 262 -9.19 -8.44 -25.20
CA TYR A 262 -10.12 -7.87 -24.25
C TYR A 262 -9.84 -6.38 -24.03
N SER A 263 -9.03 -5.71 -24.83
CA SER A 263 -8.79 -4.28 -24.65
C SER A 263 -10.07 -3.46 -24.89
N HIS A 264 -10.19 -2.33 -24.19
CA HIS A 264 -11.32 -1.44 -24.40
C HIS A 264 -11.09 -0.58 -25.63
N VAL A 265 -12.03 -0.60 -26.58
CA VAL A 265 -11.94 0.20 -27.80
C VAL A 265 -12.54 1.58 -27.53
N VAL A 266 -11.70 2.61 -27.53
CA VAL A 266 -12.11 4.00 -27.43
C VAL A 266 -12.62 4.44 -28.80
N SER A 267 -13.93 4.64 -28.91
CA SER A 267 -14.54 5.21 -30.13
C SER A 267 -14.07 6.66 -30.28
N GLY A 268 -13.12 6.91 -31.18
CA GLY A 268 -12.69 8.27 -31.49
C GLY A 268 -13.75 9.01 -32.31
N ASN A 269 -14.05 10.28 -31.97
CA ASN A 269 -14.75 11.18 -32.88
C ASN A 269 -13.89 11.37 -34.14
N ALA A 270 -14.22 10.66 -35.21
CA ALA A 270 -13.60 10.82 -36.52
C ALA A 270 -14.04 12.15 -37.16
N SER A 271 -13.43 13.26 -36.75
CA SER A 271 -13.51 14.54 -37.46
C SER A 271 -12.11 14.95 -37.94
N LEU A 272 -11.68 14.32 -39.03
CA LEU A 272 -10.94 14.87 -40.20
C LEU A 272 -10.15 13.74 -40.89
N GLY A 273 -10.55 13.41 -42.13
CA GLY A 273 -9.69 12.81 -43.15
C GLY A 273 -9.08 11.43 -42.88
N SER A 274 -9.85 10.38 -43.16
CA SER A 274 -9.40 9.03 -43.59
C SER A 274 -8.15 8.43 -42.93
N TYR A 275 -8.35 7.62 -41.89
CA TYR A 275 -8.07 6.17 -41.80
C TYR A 275 -8.63 5.74 -40.44
N ALA A 276 -9.66 4.89 -40.44
CA ALA A 276 -10.28 4.39 -39.21
C ALA A 276 -9.33 3.36 -38.57
N ASN A 277 -8.38 3.82 -37.77
CA ASN A 277 -7.65 2.97 -36.85
C ASN A 277 -8.37 3.01 -35.51
N ASP A 278 -9.09 1.93 -35.21
CA ASP A 278 -9.73 1.71 -33.91
C ASP A 278 -8.68 1.79 -32.80
N LYS A 279 -8.98 2.58 -31.76
CA LYS A 279 -8.06 2.91 -30.67
C LYS A 279 -8.31 1.97 -29.51
N THR A 280 -7.34 1.14 -29.13
CA THR A 280 -7.45 0.23 -27.98
C THR A 280 -6.72 0.78 -26.76
N ALA A 281 -7.39 0.81 -25.61
CA ALA A 281 -6.79 1.07 -24.31
C ALA A 281 -6.54 -0.25 -23.58
N LEU A 282 -5.31 -0.43 -23.11
CA LEU A 282 -4.91 -1.57 -22.28
C LEU A 282 -4.57 -1.05 -20.88
N CYS A 283 -5.14 -1.70 -19.86
CA CYS A 283 -4.79 -1.45 -18.46
C CYS A 283 -3.75 -2.51 -18.05
N LEU A 284 -2.54 -2.10 -17.72
CA LEU A 284 -1.56 -3.01 -17.16
C LEU A 284 -1.73 -3.02 -15.66
N ASP A 285 -1.79 -4.21 -15.06
CA ASP A 285 -1.96 -4.36 -13.62
C ASP A 285 -0.86 -5.24 -13.04
N LEU A 286 -0.21 -4.75 -12.00
CA LEU A 286 0.66 -5.57 -11.19
C LEU A 286 -0.21 -6.37 -10.24
N LYS A 287 -0.50 -7.63 -10.56
CA LYS A 287 -1.13 -8.54 -9.60
C LYS A 287 -0.14 -8.80 -8.48
N GLY A 288 -0.16 -7.96 -7.45
CA GLY A 288 0.74 -8.08 -6.31
C GLY A 288 1.77 -6.96 -6.12
N SER A 289 1.84 -5.90 -6.94
CA SER A 289 2.82 -4.80 -6.72
C SER A 289 2.15 -3.44 -6.65
N ALA A 290 2.78 -2.52 -5.92
CA ALA A 290 2.29 -1.19 -5.62
C ALA A 290 1.72 -0.50 -6.85
N ALA A 291 0.41 -0.24 -6.83
CA ALA A 291 -0.29 0.92 -7.40
C ALA A 291 0.25 1.61 -8.65
N GLU A 292 0.84 0.88 -9.58
CA GLU A 292 1.17 1.36 -10.91
C GLU A 292 0.31 0.58 -11.89
N GLN A 293 -0.95 1.00 -12.00
CA GLN A 293 -1.72 0.64 -13.17
C GLN A 293 -1.26 1.53 -14.33
N TYR A 294 -0.90 0.92 -15.46
CA TYR A 294 -0.53 1.69 -16.63
C TYR A 294 -1.68 1.67 -17.64
N ILE A 295 -2.31 2.83 -17.89
CA ILE A 295 -3.24 2.95 -19.01
C ILE A 295 -2.41 3.32 -20.23
N LEU A 296 -2.44 2.46 -21.24
CA LEU A 296 -1.98 2.82 -22.57
C LEU A 296 -3.13 3.51 -23.29
N ALA A 297 -2.96 4.80 -23.59
CA ALA A 297 -3.95 5.61 -24.29
C ALA A 297 -3.35 6.18 -25.57
N PRO A 298 -4.10 6.27 -26.68
CA PRO A 298 -3.63 6.94 -27.89
C PRO A 298 -4.01 8.43 -27.96
N THR A 299 -3.02 9.30 -28.22
CA THR A 299 -3.22 10.72 -28.55
C THR A 299 -2.24 11.30 -29.58
N TYR A 300 -2.85 12.17 -30.41
CA TYR A 300 -2.42 13.06 -31.51
C TYR A 300 -1.85 12.44 -32.78
#